data_AF-A0A7Y5QF89-F1
#
_entry.id   AF-A0A7Y5QF89-F1
#
_cell.length_a   1.000
_cell.length_b   1.000
_cell.length_c   1.000
_cell.angle_alpha   90.00
_cell.angle_beta   90.00
_cell.angle_gamma   90.00
#
_symmetry.space_group_name_H-M   'P 1'
#
loop_
_entity.id
_entity.type
_entity.pdbx_description
1 polymer ?
#
loop_
_entity_poly.entity_id
_entity_poly.type
_entity_poly.pdbx_seq_one_letter_code
_entity_poly.pdbx_strand_id
1 'polypeptide(L)' 'MSVDPAWLTLSLVEHMGMTRMRALLDQFGSAGAALKADEAALRRVPGIGAVIAAAI' A
#
# COMPACT_ATOMS: atom_id res chain seq x y z
N MET A 1 -9.60 -9.65 18.00
CA MET A 1 -8.79 -9.39 16.79
C MET A 1 -8.19 -8.01 16.95
N SER A 2 -6.86 -7.91 17.03
CA SER A 2 -6.19 -6.60 17.02
C SER A 2 -6.14 -6.12 15.59
N VAL A 3 -6.61 -4.91 15.31
CA VAL A 3 -6.53 -4.32 13.96
C VAL A 3 -5.08 -3.93 13.70
N ASP A 4 -4.49 -4.41 12.61
CA ASP A 4 -3.15 -3.99 12.21
C ASP A 4 -3.22 -2.51 11.78
N PRO A 5 -2.56 -1.59 12.52
CA PRO A 5 -2.62 -0.16 12.22
C PRO A 5 -2.07 0.15 10.82
N ALA A 6 -1.09 -0.61 10.33
CA ALA A 6 -0.55 -0.39 8.99
C ALA A 6 -1.58 -0.70 7.90
N TRP A 7 -2.36 -1.77 8.10
CA TRP A 7 -3.44 -2.13 7.18
C TRP A 7 -4.53 -1.06 7.19
N LEU A 8 -4.90 -0.56 8.37
CA LEU A 8 -5.87 0.53 8.51
C LEU A 8 -5.38 1.79 7.79
N THR A 9 -4.12 2.21 8.01
CA THR A 9 -3.54 3.39 7.34
C THR A 9 -3.62 3.26 5.83
N LEU A 10 -3.20 2.13 5.25
CA LEU A 10 -3.30 1.93 3.81
C LEU A 10 -4.76 1.96 3.33
N SER A 11 -5.70 1.39 4.10
CA SER A 11 -7.13 1.38 3.72
C SER A 11 -7.77 2.78 3.68
N LEU A 12 -7.15 3.78 4.34
CA LEU A 12 -7.59 5.17 4.32
C LEU A 12 -7.06 5.95 3.11
N VAL A 13 -6.11 5.40 2.36
CA VAL A 13 -5.60 6.03 1.15
C VAL A 13 -6.70 6.07 0.09
N GLU A 14 -6.91 7.24 -0.52
CA GLU A 14 -7.96 7.40 -1.51
C GLU A 14 -7.72 6.48 -2.72
N HIS A 15 -8.79 5.86 -3.18
CA HIS A 15 -8.76 4.81 -4.20
C HIS A 15 -7.95 3.55 -3.83
N MET A 16 -7.63 3.31 -2.56
CA MET A 16 -7.02 2.04 -2.12
C MET A 16 -8.05 0.92 -2.04
N GLY A 17 -8.42 0.37 -3.20
CA GLY A 17 -9.28 -0.81 -3.28
C GLY A 17 -8.55 -2.11 -2.95
N MET A 18 -9.32 -3.19 -2.75
CA MET A 18 -8.82 -4.52 -2.40
C MET A 18 -7.75 -5.05 -3.38
N THR A 19 -7.89 -4.77 -4.68
CA THR A 19 -6.92 -5.21 -5.70
C THR A 19 -5.54 -4.56 -5.51
N ARG A 20 -5.51 -3.27 -5.18
CA ARG A 20 -4.25 -2.52 -4.95
C ARG A 20 -3.63 -2.92 -3.62
N MET A 21 -4.46 -3.08 -2.60
CA MET A 21 -4.03 -3.63 -1.31
C MET A 21 -3.38 -5.01 -1.49
N ARG A 22 -4.02 -5.92 -2.23
CA ARG A 22 -3.47 -7.24 -2.55
C ARG A 22 -2.13 -7.11 -3.27
N ALA A 23 -2.03 -6.27 -4.30
CA ALA A 23 -0.79 -6.07 -5.04
C ALA A 23 0.36 -5.56 -4.16
N LEU A 24 0.09 -4.63 -3.23
CA LEU A 24 1.07 -4.17 -2.24
C LEU A 24 1.51 -5.31 -1.31
N LEU A 25 0.57 -6.11 -0.81
CA LEU A 25 0.87 -7.24 0.05
C LEU A 25 1.65 -8.34 -0.68
N ASP A 26 1.34 -8.59 -1.96
CA ASP A 26 2.06 -9.57 -2.78
C ASP A 26 3.49 -9.09 -3.10
N GLN A 27 3.69 -7.78 -3.29
CA GLN A 27 5.01 -7.20 -3.55
C GLN A 27 5.88 -7.10 -2.29
N PHE A 28 5.32 -6.63 -1.18
CA PHE A 28 6.07 -6.26 0.04
C PHE A 28 5.88 -7.22 1.21
N GLY A 29 4.98 -8.19 1.09
CA GLY A 29 4.69 -9.21 2.11
C GLY A 29 3.82 -8.74 3.27
N SER A 30 3.80 -7.44 3.58
CA SER A 30 2.98 -6.88 4.67
C SER A 30 2.63 -5.41 4.44
N ALA A 31 1.55 -4.94 5.08
CA ALA A 31 1.15 -3.54 5.05
C ALA A 31 2.23 -2.61 5.64
N GLY A 32 2.87 -3.05 6.74
CA GLY A 32 3.95 -2.29 7.38
C GLY A 32 5.21 -2.18 6.52
N ALA A 33 5.49 -3.18 5.68
CA ALA A 33 6.59 -3.10 4.71
C ALA A 33 6.27 -2.16 3.55
N ALA A 34 5.01 -2.17 3.07
CA ALA A 34 4.55 -1.24 2.04
C ALA A 34 4.63 0.22 2.50
N LEU A 35 4.21 0.55 3.73
CA LEU A 35 4.31 1.91 4.30
C LEU A 35 5.75 2.40 4.50
N LYS A 36 6.74 1.49 4.49
CA LYS A 36 8.17 1.83 4.63
C LYS A 36 8.90 1.81 3.30
N ALA A 37 8.24 1.40 2.22
CA ALA A 37 8.83 1.35 0.90
C ALA A 37 9.04 2.77 0.37
N ASP A 38 10.08 2.97 -0.45
CA ASP A 38 10.27 4.23 -1.14
C ASP A 38 9.22 4.41 -2.27
N GLU A 39 9.00 5.66 -2.67
CA GLU A 39 8.02 5.99 -3.73
C GLU A 39 8.34 5.25 -5.04
N ALA A 40 9.62 5.07 -5.36
CA ALA A 40 10.04 4.39 -6.58
C ALA A 40 9.65 2.91 -6.58
N ALA A 41 9.72 2.22 -5.45
CA ALA A 41 9.31 0.84 -5.26
C ALA A 41 7.79 0.72 -5.26
N LEU A 42 7.08 1.64 -4.60
CA LEU A 42 5.61 1.69 -4.60
C LEU A 42 5.08 1.82 -6.04
N ARG A 43 5.69 2.69 -6.85
CA ARG A 43 5.31 2.90 -8.26
C ARG A 43 5.55 1.70 -9.18
N ARG A 44 6.30 0.69 -8.75
CA ARG A 44 6.46 -0.57 -9.49
C ARG A 44 5.26 -1.49 -9.30
N VAL A 45 4.42 -1.27 -8.29
CA VAL A 45 3.24 -2.07 -8.03
C VAL A 45 2.16 -1.74 -9.07
N PRO A 46 1.61 -2.75 -9.77
CA PRO A 46 0.56 -2.51 -10.76
C PRO A 46 -0.64 -1.76 -10.17
N GLY A 47 -0.97 -0.62 -10.78
CA GLY A 47 -2.08 0.24 -10.34
C GLY A 47 -1.74 1.23 -9.23
N ILE A 48 -0.48 1.27 -8.76
CA ILE A 48 0.03 2.32 -7.87
C ILE A 48 0.84 3.32 -8.72
N GLY A 49 0.21 4.44 -9.05
CA GLY A 49 0.87 5.57 -9.73
C GLY A 49 1.50 6.54 -8.74
N ALA A 50 2.12 7.62 -9.26
CA ALA A 50 2.77 8.64 -8.43
C ALA A 50 1.84 9.25 -7.37
N VAL A 51 0.57 9.51 -7.72
CA VAL A 51 -0.42 10.08 -6.80
C VAL A 51 -0.68 9.17 -5.60
N ILE A 52 -0.88 7.86 -5.85
CA ILE A 52 -1.14 6.90 -4.78
C ILE A 52 0.12 6.64 -3.98
N ALA A 53 1.28 6.52 -4.64
CA ALA A 53 2.57 6.31 -3.97
C ALA A 53 2.93 7.47 -3.03
N ALA A 54 2.61 8.72 -3.39
CA ALA A 54 2.83 9.88 -2.54
C ALA A 54 1.86 9.97 -1.34
N ALA A 55 0.76 9.21 -1.36
CA ALA A 55 -0.24 9.16 -0.30
C ALA A 55 -0.06 7.97 0.66
N ILE A 56 0.86 7.04 0.34
CA ILE A 56 1.27 5.90 1.16
C ILE A 56 2.46 6.32 2.02
#